data_AF-A0A317U2F7-F1
#
_entry.id   AF-A0A317U2F7-F1
#
_cell.length_a   1.000
_cell.length_b   1.000
_cell.length_c   1.000
_cell.angle_alpha   90.00
_cell.angle_beta   90.00
_cell.angle_gamma   90.00
#
_symmetry.space_group_name_H-M   'P 1'
#
loop_
_entity.id
_entity.type
_entity.pdbx_description
1 polymer ?
#
loop_
_entity_poly.entity_id
_entity_poly.type
_entity_poly.pdbx_seq_one_letter_code
_entity_poly.pdbx_strand_id
1 'polypeptide(L)'
;MDEFSQYPNVLGFSVGNEVWLQPSKVDENYLRPSPTMKALIRDMKAYIKASSNLKYKLPVGIVLRDTPDVTIPLAYYYACHLPEEAQDTSADFIGYNVYRWGAGSDPGSYPSLLKTYIGYKPVLPGGNGDSQSNGFAGINVPVILTEFGRIDSPRLFAQVDWMFNNGAKVVSGGMVFRLIQRPNEGNFGLYTDQTLQTPTTNGGLSNLIAEFNGTPQLSLDADAIAVKKNHL
;
A
#
# COMPACT_ATOMS: atom_id res chain seq x y z
N MET A 1 -12.29 15.37 -6.06
CA MET A 1 -13.23 14.48 -5.35
C MET A 1 -14.61 14.56 -6.00
N ASP A 2 -15.16 15.76 -6.22
CA ASP A 2 -16.47 15.97 -6.85
C ASP A 2 -16.71 15.18 -8.13
N GLU A 3 -15.75 15.19 -9.05
CA GLU A 3 -15.87 14.50 -10.34
C GLU A 3 -15.88 12.98 -10.23
N PHE A 4 -15.13 12.40 -9.30
CA PHE A 4 -14.90 10.96 -9.25
C PHE A 4 -15.77 10.24 -8.21
N SER A 5 -16.22 10.92 -7.15
CA SER A 5 -17.05 10.31 -6.11
C SER A 5 -18.47 9.93 -6.57
N GLN A 6 -18.83 10.21 -7.82
CA GLN A 6 -20.09 9.75 -8.42
C GLN A 6 -20.06 8.27 -8.85
N TYR A 7 -18.86 7.71 -9.05
CA TYR A 7 -18.68 6.36 -9.56
C TYR A 7 -18.56 5.34 -8.40
N PRO A 8 -19.39 4.28 -8.36
CA PRO A 8 -19.39 3.30 -7.26
C PRO A 8 -18.11 2.45 -7.18
N ASN A 9 -17.32 2.41 -8.25
CA ASN A 9 -16.11 1.63 -8.37
C ASN A 9 -14.82 2.43 -8.13
N VAL A 10 -14.93 3.70 -7.69
CA VAL A 10 -13.76 4.41 -7.17
C VAL A 10 -13.46 3.89 -5.77
N LEU A 11 -12.29 3.28 -5.60
CA LEU A 11 -11.90 2.64 -4.34
C LEU A 11 -11.61 3.68 -3.24
N GLY A 12 -10.99 4.80 -3.58
CA GLY A 12 -10.55 5.82 -2.63
C GLY A 12 -9.65 6.87 -3.28
N PHE A 13 -9.19 7.82 -2.47
CA PHE A 13 -8.23 8.85 -2.88
C PHE A 13 -6.94 8.69 -2.08
N SER A 14 -5.80 8.93 -2.75
CA SER A 14 -4.53 9.11 -2.05
C SER A 14 -4.18 10.60 -1.99
N VAL A 15 -3.77 11.08 -0.82
CA VAL A 15 -3.29 12.47 -0.66
C VAL A 15 -1.91 12.69 -1.30
N GLY A 16 -1.15 11.62 -1.52
CA GLY A 16 0.20 11.71 -2.08
C GLY A 16 0.79 10.33 -2.36
N ASN A 17 1.77 10.31 -3.27
CA ASN A 17 2.50 9.10 -3.64
C ASN A 17 3.99 9.34 -3.48
N GLU A 18 4.63 8.53 -2.64
CA GLU A 18 6.08 8.55 -2.42
C GLU A 18 6.65 9.96 -2.16
N VAL A 19 5.95 10.75 -1.34
CA VAL A 19 6.40 12.10 -0.92
C VAL A 19 7.82 12.03 -0.34
N TRP A 20 8.12 10.95 0.35
CA TRP A 20 9.46 10.56 0.79
C TRP A 20 10.13 9.69 -0.27
N LEU A 21 10.97 10.32 -1.10
CA LEU A 21 11.84 9.62 -2.04
C LEU A 21 12.98 8.89 -1.30
N GLN A 22 13.79 8.11 -2.01
CA GLN A 22 14.95 7.44 -1.42
C GLN A 22 15.90 8.48 -0.77
N PRO A 23 16.11 8.44 0.56
CA PRO A 23 16.97 9.39 1.23
C PRO A 23 18.45 9.02 1.04
N SER A 24 19.31 10.04 0.98
CA SER A 24 20.74 9.90 1.31
C SER A 24 20.96 9.87 2.83
N LYS A 25 20.02 10.46 3.59
CA LYS A 25 19.98 10.49 5.06
C LYS A 25 18.54 10.68 5.54
N VAL A 26 18.16 9.99 6.61
CA VAL A 26 16.90 10.23 7.32
C VAL A 26 17.16 11.24 8.43
N ASP A 27 16.61 12.44 8.31
CA ASP A 27 16.62 13.48 9.35
C ASP A 27 15.32 14.30 9.36
N GLU A 28 15.24 15.31 10.22
CA GLU A 28 14.04 16.14 10.38
C GLU A 28 13.63 16.84 9.08
N ASN A 29 14.57 17.18 8.20
CA ASN A 29 14.25 17.81 6.91
C ASN A 29 13.56 16.82 5.99
N TYR A 30 14.02 15.56 6.01
CA TYR A 30 13.39 14.47 5.27
C TYR A 30 11.96 14.21 5.76
N LEU A 31 11.72 14.22 7.08
CA LEU A 31 10.40 13.96 7.67
C LEU A 31 9.47 15.18 7.71
N ARG A 32 9.97 16.39 7.39
CA ARG A 32 9.23 17.66 7.44
C ARG A 32 7.86 17.65 6.74
N PRO A 33 7.65 16.96 5.60
CA PRO A 33 6.33 16.94 4.95
C PRO A 33 5.25 16.19 5.75
N SER A 34 5.60 15.42 6.78
CA SER A 34 4.68 14.45 7.37
C SER A 34 3.43 15.07 8.01
N PRO A 35 3.55 16.13 8.82
CA PRO A 35 2.38 16.81 9.36
C PRO A 35 1.49 17.44 8.28
N THR A 36 2.09 17.94 7.20
CA THR A 36 1.35 18.51 6.06
C THR A 36 0.50 17.44 5.37
N MET A 37 1.07 16.27 5.09
CA MET A 37 0.31 15.17 4.48
C MET A 37 -0.80 14.66 5.40
N LYS A 38 -0.55 14.62 6.72
CA LYS A 38 -1.55 14.25 7.73
C LYS A 38 -2.71 15.27 7.80
N ALA A 39 -2.40 16.56 7.72
CA ALA A 39 -3.42 17.61 7.62
C ALA A 39 -4.23 17.52 6.32
N LEU A 40 -3.61 17.16 5.18
CA LEU A 40 -4.34 16.95 3.92
C LEU A 40 -5.32 15.78 4.01
N ILE A 41 -4.96 14.69 4.71
CA ILE A 41 -5.89 13.58 4.99
C ILE A 41 -7.10 14.10 5.76
N ARG A 42 -6.87 14.78 6.88
CA ARG A 42 -7.92 15.40 7.70
C ARG A 42 -8.84 16.30 6.86
N ASP A 43 -8.27 17.19 6.06
CA ASP A 43 -9.02 18.18 5.30
C ASP A 43 -9.85 17.53 4.17
N MET A 44 -9.28 16.54 3.48
CA MET A 44 -10.02 15.77 2.47
C MET A 44 -11.16 14.95 3.09
N LYS A 45 -10.93 14.31 4.25
CA LYS A 45 -11.97 13.59 5.00
C LYS A 45 -13.06 14.53 5.51
N ALA A 46 -12.69 15.70 6.03
CA ALA A 46 -13.64 16.73 6.46
C ALA A 46 -14.49 17.24 5.29
N TYR A 47 -13.88 17.47 4.13
CA TYR A 47 -14.59 17.83 2.90
C TYR A 47 -15.59 16.74 2.49
N ILE A 48 -15.15 15.48 2.46
CA ILE A 48 -16.00 14.34 2.11
C ILE A 48 -17.18 14.23 3.08
N LYS A 49 -16.94 14.39 4.38
CA LYS A 49 -17.98 14.33 5.43
C LYS A 49 -19.00 15.46 5.29
N ALA A 50 -18.54 16.70 5.08
CA ALA A 50 -19.39 17.88 5.00
C ALA A 50 -20.16 18.00 3.67
N SER A 51 -19.66 17.41 2.59
CA SER A 51 -20.28 17.56 1.27
C SER A 51 -21.59 16.76 1.15
N SER A 52 -22.68 17.46 0.87
CA SER A 52 -23.98 16.87 0.54
C SER A 52 -24.03 16.27 -0.88
N ASN A 53 -23.10 16.68 -1.74
CA ASN A 53 -23.14 16.38 -3.18
C ASN A 53 -22.38 15.11 -3.55
N LEU A 54 -21.48 14.63 -2.67
CA LEU A 54 -20.76 13.38 -2.92
C LEU A 54 -21.69 12.19 -2.65
N LYS A 55 -21.92 11.38 -3.68
CA LYS A 55 -22.76 10.18 -3.62
C LYS A 55 -22.15 9.10 -2.72
N TYR A 56 -20.83 8.93 -2.75
CA TYR A 56 -20.10 7.97 -1.91
C TYR A 56 -19.11 8.68 -0.99
N LYS A 57 -19.06 8.24 0.28
CA LYS A 57 -18.05 8.67 1.25
C LYS A 57 -16.83 7.77 1.10
N LEU A 58 -15.93 8.17 0.21
CA LEU A 58 -14.77 7.38 -0.18
C LEU A 58 -13.61 7.52 0.82
N PRO A 59 -12.83 6.46 1.06
CA PRO A 59 -11.69 6.52 1.97
C PRO A 59 -10.55 7.37 1.41
N VAL A 60 -9.78 7.99 2.31
CA VAL A 60 -8.60 8.80 1.99
C VAL A 60 -7.36 8.19 2.64
N GLY A 61 -6.37 7.83 1.84
CA GLY A 61 -5.12 7.24 2.29
C GLY A 61 -3.89 7.99 1.80
N ILE A 62 -2.73 7.37 1.99
CA ILE A 62 -1.43 7.85 1.50
C ILE A 62 -0.60 6.69 0.98
N VAL A 63 0.15 6.91 -0.10
CA VAL A 63 1.02 5.87 -0.69
C VAL A 63 2.48 6.11 -0.34
N LEU A 64 3.08 5.12 0.32
CA LEU A 64 4.46 5.14 0.79
C LEU A 64 5.37 4.31 -0.11
N ARG A 65 6.60 4.79 -0.26
CA ARG A 65 7.70 4.05 -0.88
C ARG A 65 8.23 2.98 0.08
N ASP A 66 8.85 1.97 -0.50
CA ASP A 66 9.76 1.07 0.18
C ASP A 66 11.11 1.71 0.58
N THR A 67 11.15 2.25 1.79
CA THR A 67 12.35 2.81 2.44
C THR A 67 12.38 2.32 3.89
N PRO A 68 13.10 1.23 4.19
CA PRO A 68 12.93 0.44 5.42
C PRO A 68 12.98 1.22 6.73
N ASP A 69 13.85 2.23 6.82
CA ASP A 69 14.01 3.01 8.05
C ASP A 69 12.79 3.90 8.37
N VAL A 70 11.95 4.21 7.37
CA VAL A 70 10.87 5.20 7.52
C VAL A 70 9.49 4.69 7.13
N THR A 71 9.36 3.68 6.27
CA THR A 71 8.04 3.22 5.79
C THR A 71 7.14 2.77 6.95
N ILE A 72 7.64 1.93 7.87
CA ILE A 72 6.82 1.48 9.01
C ILE A 72 6.52 2.66 9.95
N PRO A 73 7.49 3.46 10.42
CA PRO A 73 7.20 4.63 11.26
C PRO A 73 6.19 5.59 10.62
N LEU A 74 6.32 5.89 9.32
CA LEU A 74 5.37 6.74 8.60
C LEU A 74 3.99 6.09 8.53
N ALA A 75 3.91 4.79 8.25
CA ALA A 75 2.62 4.09 8.19
C ALA A 75 1.89 4.12 9.54
N TYR A 76 2.57 3.90 10.66
CA TYR A 76 1.99 4.09 12.00
C TYR A 76 1.61 5.54 12.25
N TYR A 77 2.46 6.49 11.87
CA TYR A 77 2.18 7.91 12.02
C TYR A 77 0.91 8.34 11.27
N TYR A 78 0.67 7.82 10.08
CA TYR A 78 -0.55 8.12 9.31
C TYR A 78 -1.76 7.34 9.78
N ALA A 79 -1.58 6.13 10.33
CA ALA A 79 -2.69 5.32 10.83
C ALA A 79 -3.13 5.68 12.25
N CYS A 80 -2.31 6.41 13.02
CA CYS A 80 -2.67 6.82 14.37
C CYS A 80 -3.57 8.06 14.40
N HIS A 81 -4.45 8.10 15.39
CA HIS A 81 -5.24 9.26 15.78
C HIS A 81 -5.03 9.46 17.29
N LEU A 82 -4.73 10.68 17.71
CA LEU A 82 -4.54 10.99 19.12
C LEU A 82 -5.91 11.24 19.78
N PRO A 83 -6.18 10.73 21.00
CA PRO A 83 -7.47 10.93 21.67
C PRO A 83 -7.90 12.40 21.81
N GLU A 84 -6.94 13.32 21.89
CA GLU A 84 -7.15 14.77 22.00
C GLU A 84 -7.42 15.49 20.66
N GLU A 85 -7.30 14.80 19.52
CA GLU A 85 -7.56 15.41 18.21
C GLU A 85 -9.07 15.54 17.96
N ALA A 86 -9.55 16.79 17.81
CA ALA A 86 -10.97 17.08 17.56
C ALA A 86 -11.50 16.60 16.20
N GLN A 87 -10.60 16.28 15.26
CA GLN A 87 -10.93 15.81 13.92
C GLN A 87 -10.08 14.58 13.61
N ASP A 88 -10.68 13.61 12.94
CA ASP A 88 -9.98 12.41 12.50
C ASP A 88 -8.89 12.76 11.47
N THR A 89 -7.64 12.57 11.88
CA THR A 89 -6.44 12.82 11.06
C THR A 89 -5.82 11.52 10.52
N SER A 90 -6.41 10.37 10.85
CA SER A 90 -5.91 9.07 10.42
C SER A 90 -6.23 8.82 8.95
N ALA A 91 -5.27 8.22 8.25
CA ALA A 91 -5.47 7.67 6.92
C ALA A 91 -6.43 6.48 6.99
N ASP A 92 -7.39 6.39 6.08
CA ASP A 92 -8.30 5.25 5.98
C ASP A 92 -7.63 4.00 5.38
N PHE A 93 -6.49 4.17 4.70
CA PHE A 93 -5.63 3.09 4.22
C PHE A 93 -4.19 3.57 4.03
N ILE A 94 -3.24 2.64 4.07
CA ILE A 94 -1.84 2.85 3.68
C ILE A 94 -1.57 2.13 2.37
N GLY A 95 -1.15 2.86 1.35
CA GLY A 95 -0.57 2.27 0.14
C GLY A 95 0.93 2.04 0.34
N TYR A 96 1.44 0.95 -0.23
CA TYR A 96 2.84 0.56 -0.16
C TYR A 96 3.34 0.14 -1.54
N ASN A 97 4.25 0.93 -2.11
CA ASN A 97 4.94 0.60 -3.35
C ASN A 97 6.19 -0.22 -3.02
N VAL A 98 6.20 -1.49 -3.44
CA VAL A 98 7.22 -2.46 -3.05
C VAL A 98 7.73 -3.30 -4.22
N TYR A 99 9.03 -3.24 -4.44
CA TYR A 99 9.70 -3.90 -5.57
C TYR A 99 10.80 -4.87 -5.12
N ARG A 100 10.67 -5.46 -3.92
CA ARG A 100 11.73 -6.29 -3.32
C ARG A 100 11.93 -7.66 -3.96
N TRP A 101 10.87 -8.26 -4.50
CA TRP A 101 10.88 -9.67 -4.92
C TRP A 101 11.06 -9.87 -6.42
N GLY A 102 11.83 -10.90 -6.79
CA GLY A 102 12.13 -11.25 -8.18
C GLY A 102 12.96 -12.53 -8.40
N ALA A 103 13.61 -12.66 -9.57
CA ALA A 103 14.42 -13.82 -9.92
C ALA A 103 15.60 -14.00 -8.94
N GLY A 104 15.79 -15.23 -8.44
CA GLY A 104 16.77 -15.54 -7.40
C GLY A 104 16.29 -15.33 -5.95
N SER A 105 15.09 -14.76 -5.74
CA SER A 105 14.39 -14.91 -4.45
C SER A 105 13.39 -16.05 -4.56
N ASP A 106 13.54 -17.06 -3.71
CA ASP A 106 12.50 -18.08 -3.51
C ASP A 106 11.17 -17.38 -3.16
N PRO A 107 10.02 -17.74 -3.73
CA PRO A 107 8.70 -17.32 -3.23
C PRO A 107 8.60 -17.37 -1.69
N GLY A 108 9.15 -18.41 -1.06
CA GLY A 108 9.24 -18.56 0.40
C GLY A 108 10.15 -17.54 1.11
N SER A 109 10.97 -16.80 0.36
CA SER A 109 11.81 -15.72 0.88
C SER A 109 11.12 -14.36 0.90
N TYR A 110 9.97 -14.17 0.24
CA TYR A 110 9.25 -12.89 0.32
C TYR A 110 8.87 -12.49 1.75
N PRO A 111 8.37 -13.40 2.61
CA PRO A 111 8.24 -13.13 4.05
C PRO A 111 9.55 -12.67 4.72
N SER A 112 10.69 -13.23 4.33
CA SER A 112 12.00 -12.85 4.87
C SER A 112 12.44 -11.45 4.41
N LEU A 113 12.16 -11.09 3.15
CA LEU A 113 12.39 -9.74 2.60
C LEU A 113 11.49 -8.68 3.24
N LEU A 114 10.32 -9.11 3.71
CA LEU A 114 9.36 -8.31 4.47
C LEU A 114 9.49 -8.48 5.99
N LYS A 115 10.50 -9.20 6.50
CA LYS A 115 10.66 -9.44 7.95
C LYS A 115 10.82 -8.15 8.75
N THR A 116 11.49 -7.15 8.16
CA THR A 116 11.57 -5.76 8.66
C THR A 116 10.22 -5.01 8.63
N TYR A 117 9.14 -5.63 8.17
CA TYR A 117 7.81 -5.03 8.09
C TYR A 117 6.72 -5.91 8.68
N ILE A 118 7.02 -7.14 9.08
CA ILE A 118 6.07 -8.02 9.77
C ILE A 118 6.40 -8.07 11.27
N GLY A 119 7.67 -7.85 11.66
CA GLY A 119 8.11 -7.90 13.05
C GLY A 119 8.99 -6.72 13.50
N TYR A 120 8.98 -5.61 12.76
CA TYR A 120 9.81 -4.45 13.10
C TYR A 120 9.22 -3.63 14.23
N LYS A 121 10.06 -3.45 15.26
CA LYS A 121 9.80 -2.71 16.48
C LYS A 121 10.72 -1.47 16.51
N PRO A 122 10.31 -0.29 16.01
CA PRO A 122 11.12 0.91 16.14
C PRO A 122 11.21 1.29 17.62
N VAL A 123 12.42 1.56 18.10
CA VAL A 123 12.63 2.18 19.41
C VAL A 123 12.38 3.67 19.25
N LEU A 124 11.23 4.16 19.72
CA LEU A 124 10.94 5.60 19.73
C LEU A 124 11.68 6.30 20.89
N PRO A 125 12.20 7.53 20.70
CA PRO A 125 12.85 8.29 21.77
C PRO A 125 11.86 8.56 22.92
N GLY A 126 12.17 8.09 24.13
CA GLY A 126 11.37 8.34 25.34
C GLY A 126 10.40 7.23 25.75
N GLY A 127 10.31 6.13 24.99
CA GLY A 127 9.57 4.92 25.40
C GLY A 127 10.53 3.78 25.76
N ASN A 128 10.12 2.87 26.65
CA ASN A 128 10.83 1.62 26.98
C ASN A 128 10.80 0.61 25.80
N GLY A 129 11.13 1.05 24.58
CA GLY A 129 11.01 0.25 23.35
C GLY A 129 9.60 -0.31 23.21
N ASP A 130 8.66 0.51 22.74
CA ASP A 130 7.25 0.11 22.72
C ASP A 130 7.11 -1.26 22.04
N SER A 131 6.61 -2.22 22.81
CA SER A 131 6.60 -3.64 22.48
C SER A 131 5.56 -4.00 21.40
N GLN A 132 5.01 -2.99 20.73
CA GLN A 132 3.68 -3.03 20.11
C GLN A 132 3.65 -2.87 18.59
N SER A 133 4.75 -2.52 17.94
CA SER A 133 4.79 -2.50 16.47
C SER A 133 5.13 -3.89 15.94
N ASN A 134 4.11 -4.57 15.42
CA ASN A 134 4.27 -5.81 14.67
C ASN A 134 4.34 -5.50 13.17
N GLY A 135 5.17 -4.50 12.82
CA GLY A 135 5.22 -3.95 11.47
C GLY A 135 3.82 -3.63 10.90
N PHE A 136 3.54 -3.95 9.63
CA PHE A 136 2.23 -3.77 9.00
C PHE A 136 1.11 -4.56 9.69
N ALA A 137 1.40 -5.67 10.38
CA ALA A 137 0.37 -6.44 11.10
C ALA A 137 -0.18 -5.70 12.34
N GLY A 138 0.52 -4.68 12.84
CA GLY A 138 0.02 -3.81 13.91
C GLY A 138 -0.64 -2.52 13.41
N ILE A 139 -0.75 -2.31 12.09
CA ILE A 139 -1.46 -1.17 11.54
C ILE A 139 -2.97 -1.47 11.54
N ASN A 140 -3.74 -0.59 12.16
CA ASN A 140 -5.19 -0.74 12.33
C ASN A 140 -5.98 -0.51 11.03
N VAL A 141 -5.41 0.16 10.03
CA VAL A 141 -6.04 0.42 8.73
C VAL A 141 -5.54 -0.55 7.64
N PRO A 142 -6.32 -0.80 6.56
CA PRO A 142 -5.88 -1.63 5.43
C PRO A 142 -4.54 -1.16 4.85
N VAL A 143 -3.63 -2.11 4.61
CA VAL A 143 -2.38 -1.87 3.89
C VAL A 143 -2.51 -2.49 2.50
N ILE A 144 -2.34 -1.71 1.44
CA ILE A 144 -2.51 -2.15 0.06
C ILE A 144 -1.17 -2.06 -0.65
N LEU A 145 -0.74 -3.12 -1.35
CA LEU A 145 0.42 -3.02 -2.23
C LEU A 145 0.03 -2.24 -3.49
N THR A 146 0.07 -0.91 -3.43
CA THR A 146 -0.36 -0.03 -4.53
C THR A 146 0.52 -0.16 -5.76
N GLU A 147 1.76 -0.62 -5.59
CA GLU A 147 2.61 -1.08 -6.67
C GLU A 147 3.41 -2.30 -6.21
N PHE A 148 3.45 -3.34 -7.05
CA PHE A 148 4.43 -4.41 -6.94
C PHE A 148 4.86 -4.95 -8.31
N GLY A 149 5.90 -5.78 -8.31
CA GLY A 149 6.37 -6.51 -9.49
C GLY A 149 7.66 -5.91 -10.06
N ARG A 150 8.79 -6.26 -9.44
CA ARG A 150 10.15 -5.91 -9.88
C ARG A 150 10.40 -6.30 -11.34
N ILE A 151 11.34 -5.62 -12.00
CA ILE A 151 11.65 -5.74 -13.45
C ILE A 151 12.51 -6.95 -13.80
N ASP A 152 12.36 -8.06 -13.10
CA ASP A 152 13.07 -9.30 -13.42
C ASP A 152 12.74 -9.81 -14.82
N SER A 153 13.63 -10.62 -15.38
CA SER A 153 13.40 -11.25 -16.67
C SER A 153 13.62 -12.76 -16.55
N PRO A 154 12.54 -13.58 -16.49
CA PRO A 154 11.13 -13.17 -16.53
C PRO A 154 10.61 -12.57 -15.21
N ARG A 155 9.53 -11.80 -15.28
CA ARG A 155 8.79 -11.32 -14.09
C ARG A 155 7.89 -12.43 -13.57
N LEU A 156 8.15 -12.93 -12.37
CA LEU A 156 7.53 -14.18 -11.88
C LEU A 156 6.29 -14.00 -10.97
N PHE A 157 6.06 -12.81 -10.42
CA PHE A 157 4.91 -12.44 -9.58
C PHE A 157 4.52 -13.29 -8.35
N ALA A 158 5.39 -14.10 -7.74
CA ALA A 158 5.01 -14.91 -6.57
C ALA A 158 4.65 -14.10 -5.30
N GLN A 159 4.75 -12.76 -5.33
CA GLN A 159 4.10 -11.92 -4.32
C GLN A 159 2.57 -12.15 -4.30
N VAL A 160 1.97 -12.53 -5.43
CA VAL A 160 0.54 -12.83 -5.56
C VAL A 160 0.17 -14.00 -4.65
N ASP A 161 0.81 -15.18 -4.79
CA ASP A 161 0.58 -16.30 -3.90
C ASP A 161 0.75 -15.92 -2.42
N TRP A 162 1.82 -15.19 -2.09
CA TRP A 162 2.03 -14.73 -0.71
C TRP A 162 0.88 -13.85 -0.21
N MET A 163 0.41 -12.88 -1.00
CA MET A 163 -0.65 -11.95 -0.58
C MET A 163 -1.95 -12.67 -0.21
N PHE A 164 -2.25 -13.79 -0.87
CA PHE A 164 -3.47 -14.55 -0.65
C PHE A 164 -3.32 -15.67 0.38
N ASN A 165 -2.08 -16.02 0.75
CA ASN A 165 -1.76 -16.95 1.82
C ASN A 165 -1.26 -16.20 3.07
N ASN A 166 0.06 -16.23 3.31
CA ASN A 166 0.68 -15.70 4.53
C ASN A 166 0.49 -14.18 4.70
N GLY A 167 0.39 -13.46 3.59
CA GLY A 167 0.19 -12.01 3.53
C GLY A 167 -1.26 -11.57 3.74
N ALA A 168 -2.25 -12.47 3.69
CA ALA A 168 -3.67 -12.10 3.71
C ALA A 168 -4.11 -11.42 5.02
N LYS A 169 -3.36 -11.65 6.12
CA LYS A 169 -3.58 -11.00 7.42
C LYS A 169 -2.76 -9.71 7.60
N VAL A 170 -1.92 -9.36 6.63
CA VAL A 170 -0.97 -8.24 6.70
C VAL A 170 -1.30 -7.16 5.68
N VAL A 171 -1.68 -7.57 4.46
CA VAL A 171 -2.05 -6.68 3.36
C VAL A 171 -3.41 -7.06 2.79
N SER A 172 -4.08 -6.09 2.20
CA SER A 172 -5.41 -6.21 1.58
C SER A 172 -5.32 -6.40 0.06
N GLY A 173 -4.29 -7.10 -0.41
CA GLY A 173 -4.00 -7.31 -1.83
C GLY A 173 -3.08 -6.24 -2.44
N GLY A 174 -3.07 -6.16 -3.78
CA GLY A 174 -2.14 -5.30 -4.49
C GLY A 174 -2.37 -5.15 -5.98
N MET A 175 -1.66 -4.20 -6.57
CA MET A 175 -1.70 -3.84 -7.98
C MET A 175 -0.33 -3.99 -8.63
N VAL A 176 -0.24 -4.75 -9.71
CA VAL A 176 0.99 -4.84 -10.50
C VAL A 176 1.28 -3.52 -11.19
N PHE A 177 2.50 -3.03 -11.03
CA PHE A 177 3.03 -1.96 -11.85
C PHE A 177 3.75 -2.58 -13.07
N ARG A 178 3.28 -2.41 -14.30
CA ARG A 178 2.18 -1.59 -14.81
C ARG A 178 1.59 -2.22 -16.08
N LEU A 179 0.41 -1.78 -16.51
CA LEU A 179 -0.24 -2.34 -17.70
C LEU A 179 0.57 -2.09 -18.99
N ILE A 180 0.96 -0.84 -19.25
CA ILE A 180 1.60 -0.44 -20.51
C ILE A 180 3.08 -0.15 -20.30
N GLN A 181 3.94 -0.74 -21.13
CA GLN A 181 5.36 -0.45 -21.17
C GLN A 181 5.58 1.01 -21.55
N ARG A 182 6.43 1.70 -20.78
CA ARG A 182 6.86 3.07 -21.14
C ARG A 182 8.29 3.08 -21.65
N PRO A 183 8.59 3.82 -22.72
CA PRO A 183 9.96 4.03 -23.15
C PRO A 183 10.80 4.59 -22.01
N ASN A 184 12.01 4.08 -21.83
CA ASN A 184 13.00 4.56 -20.85
C ASN A 184 12.61 4.44 -19.36
N GLU A 185 11.51 3.74 -19.02
CA GLU A 185 11.03 3.60 -17.63
C GLU A 185 11.10 2.15 -17.12
N GLY A 186 12.15 1.38 -17.43
CA GLY A 186 12.32 -0.01 -17.00
C GLY A 186 11.27 -0.99 -17.57
N ASN A 187 11.56 -2.29 -17.62
CA ASN A 187 10.69 -3.28 -18.28
C ASN A 187 9.49 -3.70 -17.41
N PHE A 188 8.64 -2.75 -17.00
CA PHE A 188 7.47 -2.97 -16.13
C PHE A 188 6.16 -3.27 -16.88
N GLY A 189 6.07 -3.04 -18.19
CA GLY A 189 4.83 -3.22 -18.93
C GLY A 189 4.39 -4.69 -18.97
N LEU A 190 3.07 -4.92 -18.95
CA LEU A 190 2.45 -6.19 -19.34
C LEU A 190 2.17 -6.23 -20.85
N TYR A 191 1.86 -5.09 -21.44
CA TYR A 191 1.68 -4.87 -22.88
C TYR A 191 2.64 -3.80 -23.41
N THR A 192 2.97 -3.87 -24.69
CA THR A 192 3.85 -2.90 -25.36
C THR A 192 3.21 -1.52 -25.49
N ASP A 193 1.89 -1.47 -25.65
CA ASP A 193 1.12 -0.26 -25.93
C ASP A 193 -0.36 -0.43 -25.55
N GLN A 194 -1.13 0.66 -25.70
CA GLN A 194 -2.54 0.76 -25.31
C GLN A 194 -3.50 -0.08 -26.16
N THR A 195 -3.05 -0.70 -27.25
CA THR A 195 -3.91 -1.62 -28.03
C THR A 195 -4.20 -2.91 -27.27
N LEU A 196 -3.36 -3.23 -26.26
CA LEU A 196 -3.43 -4.46 -25.47
C LEU A 196 -3.38 -5.74 -26.32
N GLN A 197 -2.78 -5.67 -27.51
CA GLN A 197 -2.65 -6.82 -28.42
C GLN A 197 -1.34 -7.58 -28.23
N THR A 198 -0.25 -6.86 -27.92
CA THR A 198 1.10 -7.44 -27.86
C THR A 198 1.61 -7.40 -26.42
N PRO A 199 1.72 -8.56 -25.75
CA PRO A 199 2.37 -8.65 -24.44
C PRO A 199 3.86 -8.32 -24.54
N THR A 200 4.43 -7.82 -23.45
CA THR A 200 5.89 -7.64 -23.35
C THR A 200 6.62 -8.98 -23.28
N THR A 201 7.88 -9.02 -23.74
CA THR A 201 8.69 -10.24 -23.80
C THR A 201 9.30 -10.66 -22.47
N ASN A 202 9.10 -9.88 -21.40
CA ASN A 202 9.61 -10.17 -20.05
C ASN A 202 8.80 -11.26 -19.31
N GLY A 203 7.88 -11.96 -20.00
CA GLY A 203 7.02 -13.00 -19.44
C GLY A 203 5.98 -12.52 -18.42
N GLY A 204 5.82 -11.20 -18.25
CA GLY A 204 5.04 -10.65 -17.16
C GLY A 204 3.56 -11.01 -17.25
N LEU A 205 2.91 -10.81 -18.40
CA LEU A 205 1.48 -11.07 -18.54
C LEU A 205 1.13 -12.54 -18.28
N SER A 206 1.86 -13.48 -18.89
CA SER A 206 1.59 -14.91 -18.75
C SER A 206 1.79 -15.40 -17.31
N ASN A 207 2.85 -14.94 -16.64
CA ASN A 207 3.12 -15.33 -15.26
C ASN A 207 2.11 -14.71 -14.29
N LEU A 208 1.70 -13.45 -14.50
CA LEU A 208 0.69 -12.82 -13.66
C LEU A 208 -0.66 -13.54 -13.74
N ILE A 209 -1.08 -13.93 -14.94
CA ILE A 209 -2.31 -14.72 -15.15
C ILE A 209 -2.19 -16.08 -14.46
N ALA A 210 -1.05 -16.75 -14.59
CA ALA A 210 -0.82 -18.05 -13.96
C ALA A 210 -0.91 -17.96 -12.42
N GLU A 211 -0.26 -16.96 -11.81
CA GLU A 211 -0.30 -16.73 -10.36
C GLU A 211 -1.72 -16.47 -9.87
N PHE A 212 -2.47 -15.55 -10.47
CA PHE A 212 -3.85 -15.27 -10.04
C PHE A 212 -4.80 -16.45 -10.26
N ASN A 213 -4.62 -17.24 -11.33
CA ASN A 213 -5.43 -18.44 -11.57
C ASN A 213 -5.10 -19.58 -10.59
N GLY A 214 -3.86 -19.67 -10.12
CA GLY A 214 -3.42 -20.67 -9.15
C GLY A 214 -3.81 -20.34 -7.70
N THR A 215 -4.29 -19.12 -7.46
CA THR A 215 -4.56 -18.61 -6.12
C THR A 215 -6.04 -18.84 -5.73
N PRO A 216 -6.34 -19.26 -4.48
CA PRO A 216 -7.72 -19.36 -4.02
C PRO A 216 -8.46 -18.03 -4.15
N GLN A 217 -9.70 -18.04 -4.64
CA GLN A 217 -10.54 -16.83 -4.55
C GLN A 217 -10.71 -16.47 -3.07
N LEU A 218 -10.34 -15.24 -2.71
CA LEU A 218 -10.65 -14.70 -1.39
C LEU A 218 -12.18 -14.69 -1.24
N SER A 219 -12.72 -15.56 -0.38
CA SER A 219 -14.08 -15.34 0.10
C SER A 219 -14.05 -14.09 0.95
N LEU A 220 -14.88 -13.11 0.59
CA LEU A 220 -15.23 -12.03 1.50
C LEU A 220 -16.08 -12.66 2.60
N ASP A 221 -15.44 -13.28 3.59
CA ASP A 221 -16.16 -13.75 4.77
C ASP A 221 -16.78 -12.52 5.44
N ALA A 222 -18.11 -12.51 5.50
CA ALA A 222 -18.90 -11.38 6.01
C ALA A 222 -18.49 -10.97 7.44
N ASP A 223 -17.89 -11.90 8.20
CA ASP A 223 -17.40 -11.69 9.56
C ASP A 223 -16.10 -10.86 9.62
N ALA A 224 -15.25 -10.91 8.58
CA ALA A 224 -14.02 -10.12 8.53
C ALA A 224 -14.29 -8.61 8.38
N ILE A 225 -15.42 -8.25 7.76
CA ILE A 225 -15.87 -6.85 7.62
C ILE A 225 -16.40 -6.30 8.95
N ALA A 226 -16.93 -7.15 9.83
CA ALA A 226 -17.51 -6.74 11.11
C ALA A 226 -16.45 -6.39 12.17
N VAL A 227 -15.29 -7.06 12.17
CA VAL A 227 -14.26 -6.87 13.20
C VAL A 227 -13.60 -5.48 13.15
N LYS A 228 -13.53 -4.83 11.98
CA LYS A 228 -12.96 -3.47 11.86
C LYS A 228 -13.95 -2.32 12.11
N LYS A 229 -15.26 -2.60 12.19
CA LYS A 229 -16.26 -1.55 12.48
C LYS A 229 -16.36 -1.18 13.96
N ASN A 230 -15.83 -1.99 14.87
CA ASN A 230 -15.98 -1.77 16.32
C ASN A 230 -14.90 -0.87 16.95
N HIS A 231 -14.05 -0.24 16.14
CA HIS A 231 -12.99 0.67 16.60
C HIS A 231 -13.00 2.04 15.90
N LEU A 232 -14.12 2.42 15.28
CA LEU A 232 -14.38 3.78 14.77
C LEU A 232 -15.43 4.48 15.63
#